data_AF-A0A7J3T8X7-F1
#
_entry.id   AF-A0A7J3T8X7-F1
#
_cell.length_a   1.000
_cell.length_b   1.000
_cell.length_c   1.000
_cell.angle_alpha   90.00
_cell.angle_beta   90.00
_cell.angle_gamma   90.00
#
_symmetry.space_group_name_H-M   'P 1'
#
loop_
_entity.id
_entity.type
_entity.pdbx_description
1 polymer ?
#
loop_
_entity_poly.entity_id
_entity_poly.type
_entity_poly.pdbx_seq_one_letter_code
_entity_poly.pdbx_strand_id
1 'polypeptide(L)'
;IVGFSALQSFRMEGFKTAIHAHRAMHAAITRNPQHGINMLTLSKIYRLLGVDNLHIGTAVGKMEGGAEEISSIREEIQLQKVPPANERFEQNWYGIKPVLAVASGGLHPGHVSAVIDILGHDIVIQAGGGVHGHPDGTRKGAMAMRQALEAKMKGIPIEEYAEEHEELLKALKKFNH
;
A
#
# COMPACT_ATOMS: atom_id res chain seq x y z
N ILE A 1 -5.73 15.86 6.41
CA ILE A 1 -6.18 16.39 7.73
C ILE A 1 -5.21 17.42 8.28
N VAL A 2 -3.97 17.03 8.65
CA VAL A 2 -3.01 17.96 9.29
C VAL A 2 -2.61 19.16 8.41
N GLY A 3 -2.70 19.01 7.08
CA GLY A 3 -2.35 20.05 6.11
C GLY A 3 -0.86 20.03 5.74
N PHE A 4 -0.52 20.59 4.57
CA PHE A 4 0.85 20.56 4.05
C PHE A 4 1.82 21.42 4.85
N SER A 5 1.38 22.58 5.34
CA SER A 5 2.24 23.47 6.13
C SER A 5 2.72 22.80 7.42
N ALA A 6 1.81 22.18 8.18
CA ALA A 6 2.15 21.50 9.42
C ALA A 6 3.01 20.24 9.18
N LEU A 7 2.77 19.51 8.07
CA LEU A 7 3.62 18.39 7.67
C LEU A 7 5.05 18.86 7.34
N GLN A 8 5.19 19.97 6.61
CA GLN A 8 6.50 20.55 6.29
C GLN A 8 7.23 21.01 7.55
N SER A 9 6.54 21.71 8.45
CA SER A 9 7.10 22.09 9.76
C SER A 9 7.61 20.87 10.52
N PHE A 10 6.79 19.81 10.64
CA PHE A 10 7.19 18.58 11.32
C PHE A 10 8.40 17.91 10.67
N ARG A 11 8.49 17.89 9.34
CA ARG A 11 9.66 17.35 8.63
C ARG A 11 10.92 18.17 8.92
N MET A 12 10.79 19.50 8.99
CA MET A 12 11.91 20.40 9.23
C MET A 12 12.46 20.37 10.65
N GLU A 13 11.66 19.95 11.64
CA GLU A 13 12.14 19.73 13.01
C GLU A 13 13.29 18.70 13.08
N GLY A 14 13.42 17.83 12.08
CA GLY A 14 14.58 16.94 11.98
C GLY A 14 14.62 15.84 13.05
N PHE A 15 13.46 15.49 13.63
CA PHE A 15 13.32 14.28 14.41
C PHE A 15 13.80 13.11 13.54
N LYS A 16 14.80 12.35 14.01
CA LYS A 16 15.40 11.23 13.26
C LYS A 16 14.45 10.02 13.22
N THR A 17 13.25 10.23 12.72
CA THR A 17 12.11 9.33 12.72
C THR A 17 11.48 9.30 11.33
N ALA A 18 11.08 8.13 10.88
CA ALA A 18 10.34 8.00 9.62
C ALA A 18 8.92 8.58 9.75
N ILE A 19 8.44 9.21 8.68
CA ILE A 19 7.11 9.81 8.58
C ILE A 19 6.22 8.89 7.75
N HIS A 20 5.28 8.23 8.43
CA HIS A 20 4.23 7.45 7.79
C HIS A 20 3.00 8.31 7.52
N ALA A 21 2.75 8.63 6.26
CA ALA A 21 1.65 9.49 5.85
C ALA A 21 0.37 8.68 5.59
N HIS A 22 -0.58 8.80 6.51
CA HIS A 22 -1.95 8.35 6.28
C HIS A 22 -2.75 9.45 5.56
N ARG A 23 -3.37 9.12 4.42
CA ARG A 23 -4.10 10.07 3.57
C ARG A 23 -5.56 10.29 3.98
N ALA A 24 -5.87 10.28 5.28
CA ALA A 24 -7.26 10.43 5.73
C ALA A 24 -7.89 11.70 5.15
N MET A 25 -9.18 11.63 4.79
CA MET A 25 -9.96 12.66 4.07
C MET A 25 -9.68 12.77 2.56
N HIS A 26 -8.67 12.12 1.98
CA HIS A 26 -8.32 12.32 0.56
C HIS A 26 -9.50 12.07 -0.40
N ALA A 27 -10.29 11.02 -0.20
CA ALA A 27 -11.38 10.65 -1.09
C ALA A 27 -12.49 11.73 -1.20
N ALA A 28 -12.55 12.69 -0.28
CA ALA A 28 -13.44 13.85 -0.42
C ALA A 28 -13.09 14.73 -1.63
N ILE A 29 -11.83 14.69 -2.10
CA ILE A 29 -11.33 15.49 -3.21
C ILE A 29 -10.67 14.68 -4.33
N THR A 30 -10.29 13.42 -4.09
CA THR A 30 -9.61 12.58 -5.09
C THR A 30 -10.50 11.56 -5.78
N ARG A 31 -11.75 11.38 -5.33
CA ARG A 31 -12.59 10.25 -5.77
C ARG A 31 -13.38 10.53 -7.05
N ASN A 32 -13.87 11.76 -7.23
CA ASN A 32 -14.71 12.08 -8.38
C ASN A 32 -13.82 12.31 -9.63
N PRO A 33 -13.91 11.47 -10.68
CA PRO A 33 -13.06 11.61 -11.86
C PRO A 33 -13.34 12.88 -12.68
N GLN A 34 -14.51 13.50 -12.49
CA GLN A 34 -14.90 14.72 -13.21
C GLN A 34 -14.61 16.01 -12.42
N HIS A 35 -14.30 15.93 -11.13
CA HIS A 35 -14.07 17.12 -10.30
C HIS A 35 -13.22 16.81 -9.08
N GLY A 36 -12.11 17.53 -8.90
CA GLY A 36 -11.27 17.42 -7.71
C GLY A 36 -9.78 17.49 -8.04
N ILE A 37 -8.97 16.79 -7.25
CA ILE A 37 -7.52 16.69 -7.42
C ILE A 37 -7.16 15.21 -7.42
N ASN A 38 -6.56 14.71 -8.49
CA ASN A 38 -6.15 13.31 -8.60
C ASN A 38 -5.15 12.94 -7.48
N MET A 39 -5.26 11.73 -6.92
CA MET A 39 -4.35 11.25 -5.88
C MET A 39 -2.89 11.19 -6.34
N LEU A 40 -2.63 11.00 -7.64
CA LEU A 40 -1.31 11.11 -8.27
C LEU A 40 -0.69 12.49 -8.04
N THR A 41 -1.46 13.57 -8.13
CA THR A 41 -0.96 14.92 -7.84
C THR A 41 -0.59 15.07 -6.37
N LEU A 42 -1.43 14.55 -5.46
CA LEU A 42 -1.14 14.61 -4.03
C LEU A 42 0.08 13.75 -3.66
N SER A 43 0.28 12.60 -4.29
CA SER A 43 1.42 11.72 -4.01
C SER A 43 2.75 12.38 -4.35
N LYS A 44 2.82 13.15 -5.45
CA LYS A 44 3.97 14.01 -5.78
C LYS A 44 4.28 15.00 -4.66
N ILE A 45 3.25 15.71 -4.16
CA ILE A 45 3.41 16.68 -3.08
C ILE A 45 3.93 15.99 -1.82
N TYR A 46 3.38 14.85 -1.43
CA TYR A 46 3.86 14.10 -0.26
C TYR A 46 5.33 13.66 -0.40
N ARG A 47 5.75 13.20 -1.58
CA ARG A 47 7.15 12.85 -1.85
C ARG A 47 8.08 14.07 -1.75
N LEU A 48 7.67 15.21 -2.30
CA LEU A 48 8.41 16.48 -2.17
C LEU A 48 8.52 16.94 -0.72
N LEU A 49 7.45 16.77 0.07
CA LEU A 49 7.44 17.08 1.51
C LEU A 49 8.27 16.09 2.35
N GLY A 50 8.81 15.04 1.74
CA GLY A 50 9.73 14.12 2.38
C GLY A 50 9.05 13.16 3.36
N VAL A 51 7.84 12.68 3.04
CA VAL A 51 7.28 11.53 3.78
C VAL A 51 8.04 10.25 3.41
N ASP A 52 8.13 9.32 4.33
CA ASP A 52 8.88 8.07 4.12
C ASP A 52 7.95 6.94 3.63
N ASN A 53 6.69 6.92 4.08
CA ASN A 53 5.67 5.98 3.59
C ASN A 53 4.37 6.73 3.25
N LEU A 54 3.64 6.26 2.24
CA LEU A 54 2.36 6.84 1.84
C LEU A 54 1.32 5.77 1.50
N HIS A 55 0.12 5.89 2.06
CA HIS A 55 -1.04 5.07 1.65
C HIS A 55 -1.44 5.37 0.21
N ILE A 56 -1.43 4.35 -0.67
CA ILE A 56 -1.77 4.51 -2.09
C ILE A 56 -3.03 3.77 -2.53
N GLY A 57 -3.52 2.82 -1.72
CA GLY A 57 -4.66 1.97 -2.05
C GLY A 57 -4.24 0.51 -2.20
N THR A 58 -5.21 -0.38 -2.44
CA THR A 58 -4.99 -1.83 -2.39
C THR A 58 -5.14 -2.56 -3.71
N ALA A 59 -5.84 -1.97 -4.69
CA ALA A 59 -6.27 -2.57 -5.96
C ALA A 59 -7.21 -3.80 -5.84
N VAL A 60 -7.07 -4.61 -4.79
CA VAL A 60 -7.86 -5.83 -4.51
C VAL A 60 -8.63 -5.79 -3.19
N GLY A 61 -8.64 -4.62 -2.52
CA GLY A 61 -9.25 -4.44 -1.21
C GLY A 61 -10.59 -3.72 -1.26
N LYS A 62 -11.08 -3.30 -0.09
CA LYS A 62 -12.43 -2.72 0.09
C LYS A 62 -12.61 -1.31 -0.49
N MET A 63 -11.51 -0.61 -0.79
CA MET A 63 -11.53 0.80 -1.19
C MET A 63 -11.36 0.91 -2.70
N GLU A 64 -12.07 1.87 -3.30
CA GLU A 64 -12.00 2.19 -4.73
C GLU A 64 -10.58 2.60 -5.15
N GLY A 65 -10.21 2.22 -6.37
CA GLY A 65 -8.91 2.51 -6.99
C GLY A 65 -8.51 1.35 -7.90
N GLY A 66 -8.44 1.62 -9.21
CA GLY A 66 -8.09 0.61 -10.21
C GLY A 66 -6.61 0.20 -10.11
N ALA A 67 -6.28 -1.00 -10.62
CA ALA A 67 -4.90 -1.48 -10.62
C ALA A 67 -3.94 -0.55 -11.40
N GLU A 68 -4.40 0.04 -12.50
CA GLU A 68 -3.63 1.00 -13.30
C GLU A 68 -3.34 2.30 -12.54
N GLU A 69 -4.37 2.89 -11.92
CA GLU A 69 -4.23 4.11 -11.11
C GLU A 69 -3.24 3.91 -9.97
N ILE A 70 -3.39 2.83 -9.20
CA ILE A 70 -2.55 2.57 -8.02
C ILE A 70 -1.11 2.25 -8.46
N SER A 71 -0.93 1.53 -9.56
CA SER A 71 0.41 1.27 -10.13
C SER A 71 1.08 2.55 -10.60
N SER A 72 0.31 3.46 -11.23
CA SER A 72 0.80 4.78 -11.65
C SER A 72 1.25 5.63 -10.46
N ILE A 73 0.49 5.62 -9.36
CA ILE A 73 0.87 6.31 -8.11
C ILE A 73 2.13 5.70 -7.51
N ARG A 74 2.25 4.36 -7.48
CA ARG A 74 3.44 3.66 -6.98
C ARG A 74 4.69 4.07 -7.74
N GLU A 75 4.65 3.97 -9.06
CA GLU A 75 5.76 4.35 -9.93
C GLU A 75 6.17 5.81 -9.70
N GLU A 76 5.19 6.71 -9.60
CA GLU A 76 5.44 8.12 -9.35
C GLU A 76 6.20 8.37 -8.05
N ILE A 77 5.88 7.63 -6.98
CA ILE A 77 6.54 7.82 -5.69
C ILE A 77 7.84 7.01 -5.51
N GLN A 78 8.13 6.03 -6.38
CA GLN A 78 9.28 5.13 -6.23
C GLN A 78 10.36 5.30 -7.30
N LEU A 79 10.01 5.60 -8.54
CA LEU A 79 11.00 5.72 -9.62
C LEU A 79 11.74 7.06 -9.55
N GLN A 80 12.98 7.08 -10.04
CA GLN A 80 13.72 8.34 -10.24
C GLN A 80 13.34 9.03 -11.54
N LYS A 81 13.12 8.26 -12.60
CA LYS A 81 12.62 8.72 -13.89
C LYS A 81 11.32 7.98 -14.18
N VAL A 82 10.21 8.68 -14.05
CA VAL A 82 8.86 8.18 -14.23
C VAL A 82 8.46 8.45 -15.68
N PRO A 83 8.10 7.42 -16.46
CA PRO A 83 7.65 7.60 -17.84
C PRO A 83 6.24 8.23 -17.88
N PRO A 84 5.88 8.90 -19.00
CA PRO A 84 4.51 9.36 -19.19
C PRO A 84 3.53 8.19 -19.27
N ALA A 85 2.29 8.43 -18.87
CA ALA A 85 1.16 7.50 -18.97
C ALA A 85 -0.13 8.31 -19.23
N ASN A 86 -1.29 7.65 -19.41
CA ASN A 86 -2.56 8.31 -19.79
C ASN A 86 -2.86 9.59 -18.99
N GLU A 87 -2.71 9.57 -17.67
CA GLU A 87 -3.01 10.71 -16.78
C GLU A 87 -1.77 11.30 -16.09
N ARG A 88 -0.57 11.05 -16.65
CA ARG A 88 0.71 11.41 -16.03
C ARG A 88 1.74 11.86 -17.04
N PHE A 89 2.34 13.03 -16.83
CA PHE A 89 3.51 13.48 -17.59
C PHE A 89 4.79 12.77 -17.14
N GLU A 90 5.83 12.80 -17.99
CA GLU A 90 7.17 12.39 -17.55
C GLU A 90 7.62 13.18 -16.31
N GLN A 91 8.29 12.51 -15.38
CA GLN A 91 8.79 13.14 -14.16
C GLN A 91 10.18 12.63 -13.82
N ASN A 92 11.13 13.54 -13.62
CA ASN A 92 12.43 13.23 -13.04
C ASN A 92 12.50 13.78 -11.61
N TRP A 93 12.95 12.94 -10.68
CA TRP A 93 13.02 13.24 -9.25
C TRP A 93 14.41 13.69 -8.79
N TYR A 94 15.42 13.67 -9.67
CA TYR A 94 16.74 14.27 -9.45
C TYR A 94 17.40 13.88 -8.11
N GLY A 95 17.23 12.63 -7.67
CA GLY A 95 17.81 12.12 -6.43
C GLY A 95 16.93 12.29 -5.19
N ILE A 96 15.73 12.87 -5.31
CA ILE A 96 14.74 12.83 -4.23
C ILE A 96 14.42 11.36 -3.93
N LYS A 97 14.59 10.98 -2.66
CA LYS A 97 14.43 9.60 -2.20
C LYS A 97 13.02 9.06 -2.54
N PRO A 98 12.90 7.76 -2.82
CA PRO A 98 11.61 7.13 -3.03
C PRO A 98 10.80 7.10 -1.73
N VAL A 99 9.48 7.00 -1.87
CA VAL A 99 8.53 6.79 -0.77
C VAL A 99 8.01 5.37 -0.84
N LEU A 100 7.98 4.67 0.30
CA LEU A 100 7.47 3.31 0.34
C LEU A 100 5.94 3.33 0.22
N ALA A 101 5.42 2.67 -0.81
CA ALA A 101 3.98 2.56 -1.04
C ALA A 101 3.34 1.69 0.04
N VAL A 102 2.21 2.13 0.59
CA VAL A 102 1.45 1.38 1.60
C VAL A 102 0.12 0.93 0.99
N ALA A 103 -0.06 -0.38 0.89
CA ALA A 103 -1.31 -1.04 0.55
C ALA A 103 -2.07 -1.36 1.84
N SER A 104 -3.21 -0.70 2.05
CA SER A 104 -4.04 -0.87 3.24
C SER A 104 -5.52 -0.72 2.93
N GLY A 105 -6.33 -1.60 3.53
CA GLY A 105 -7.79 -1.52 3.48
C GLY A 105 -8.45 -2.85 3.12
N GLY A 106 -8.93 -3.59 4.12
CA GLY A 106 -9.65 -4.86 3.89
C GLY A 106 -8.74 -6.02 3.45
N LEU A 107 -7.43 -5.89 3.60
CA LEU A 107 -6.49 -6.95 3.27
C LEU A 107 -6.46 -8.05 4.34
N HIS A 108 -6.18 -9.27 3.89
CA HIS A 108 -6.01 -10.50 4.67
C HIS A 108 -5.05 -11.44 3.90
N PRO A 109 -4.62 -12.60 4.46
CA PRO A 109 -3.56 -13.43 3.87
C PRO A 109 -3.75 -13.79 2.39
N GLY A 110 -4.96 -14.18 1.97
CA GLY A 110 -5.30 -14.48 0.57
C GLY A 110 -4.96 -13.37 -0.44
N HIS A 111 -5.03 -12.10 -0.04
CA HIS A 111 -4.74 -10.98 -0.94
C HIS A 111 -3.25 -10.71 -1.17
N VAL A 112 -2.35 -11.28 -0.36
CA VAL A 112 -0.92 -10.93 -0.36
C VAL A 112 -0.29 -11.16 -1.74
N SER A 113 -0.58 -12.30 -2.38
CA SER A 113 -0.04 -12.61 -3.71
C SER A 113 -0.45 -11.56 -4.75
N ALA A 114 -1.75 -11.28 -4.84
CA ALA A 114 -2.28 -10.33 -5.82
C ALA A 114 -1.78 -8.90 -5.59
N VAL A 115 -1.63 -8.47 -4.33
CA VAL A 115 -1.05 -7.16 -4.01
C VAL A 115 0.39 -7.07 -4.49
N ILE A 116 1.19 -8.12 -4.30
CA ILE A 116 2.59 -8.17 -4.77
C ILE A 116 2.66 -8.24 -6.29
N ASP A 117 1.75 -8.96 -6.96
CA ASP A 117 1.71 -9.02 -8.42
C ASP A 117 1.42 -7.65 -9.05
N ILE A 118 0.55 -6.86 -8.43
CA ILE A 118 0.18 -5.53 -8.93
C ILE A 118 1.25 -4.50 -8.55
N LEU A 119 1.69 -4.49 -7.29
CA LEU A 119 2.49 -3.41 -6.74
C LEU A 119 3.99 -3.73 -6.63
N GLY A 120 4.40 -4.97 -6.83
CA GLY A 120 5.79 -5.39 -6.65
C GLY A 120 6.18 -5.58 -5.19
N HIS A 121 7.49 -5.62 -4.95
CA HIS A 121 8.07 -6.07 -3.67
C HIS A 121 8.34 -4.93 -2.68
N ASP A 122 8.65 -3.73 -3.18
CA ASP A 122 9.02 -2.58 -2.35
C ASP A 122 7.78 -1.86 -1.81
N ILE A 123 7.00 -2.55 -0.99
CA ILE A 123 5.73 -2.03 -0.44
C ILE A 123 5.55 -2.41 1.03
N VAL A 124 4.67 -1.69 1.72
CA VAL A 124 4.10 -2.10 3.00
C VAL A 124 2.71 -2.63 2.79
N ILE A 125 2.46 -3.88 3.20
CA ILE A 125 1.11 -4.44 3.26
C ILE A 125 0.60 -4.29 4.70
N GLN A 126 -0.48 -3.53 4.88
CA GLN A 126 -1.07 -3.29 6.19
C GLN A 126 -2.44 -3.99 6.29
N ALA A 127 -2.51 -4.97 7.18
CA ALA A 127 -3.72 -5.73 7.46
C ALA A 127 -4.08 -5.57 8.95
N GLY A 128 -5.18 -4.87 9.23
CA GLY A 128 -5.76 -4.80 10.58
C GLY A 128 -6.70 -5.98 10.83
N GLY A 129 -7.89 -5.92 10.23
CA GLY A 129 -8.91 -6.98 10.35
C GLY A 129 -8.43 -8.35 9.85
N GLY A 130 -7.59 -8.40 8.81
CA GLY A 130 -7.02 -9.65 8.31
C GLY A 130 -6.05 -10.35 9.27
N VAL A 131 -5.48 -9.61 10.24
CA VAL A 131 -4.61 -10.16 11.29
C VAL A 131 -5.42 -10.42 12.56
N HIS A 132 -6.04 -9.38 13.11
CA HIS A 132 -6.76 -9.50 14.39
C HIS A 132 -8.02 -10.34 14.29
N GLY A 133 -8.60 -10.44 13.09
CA GLY A 133 -9.77 -11.25 12.81
C GLY A 133 -9.47 -12.73 12.64
N HIS A 134 -8.23 -13.22 12.74
CA HIS A 134 -7.95 -14.66 12.62
C HIS A 134 -8.71 -15.50 13.68
N PRO A 135 -9.24 -16.71 13.37
CA PRO A 135 -10.00 -17.54 14.33
C PRO A 135 -9.26 -17.79 15.65
N ASP A 136 -7.96 -18.05 15.56
CA ASP A 136 -7.10 -18.33 16.72
C ASP A 136 -6.36 -17.07 17.25
N GLY A 137 -6.88 -15.88 16.94
CA GLY A 137 -6.39 -14.61 17.47
C GLY A 137 -5.17 -14.00 16.76
N THR A 138 -4.77 -12.81 17.24
CA THR A 138 -3.82 -11.90 16.58
C THR A 138 -2.49 -12.53 16.20
N ARG A 139 -1.87 -13.31 17.09
CA ARG A 139 -0.56 -13.94 16.82
C ARG A 139 -0.64 -14.86 15.61
N LYS A 140 -1.69 -15.68 15.54
CA LYS A 140 -1.90 -16.64 14.47
C LYS A 140 -2.26 -15.93 13.16
N GLY A 141 -3.02 -14.83 13.21
CA GLY A 141 -3.23 -13.98 12.04
C GLY A 141 -1.96 -13.31 11.51
N ALA A 142 -1.06 -12.89 12.40
CA ALA A 142 0.24 -12.36 11.99
C ALA A 142 1.12 -13.44 11.34
N MET A 143 1.12 -14.66 11.88
CA MET A 143 1.77 -15.82 11.26
C MET A 143 1.20 -16.13 9.88
N ALA A 144 -0.12 -16.16 9.73
CA ALA A 144 -0.79 -16.39 8.45
C ALA A 144 -0.40 -15.34 7.38
N MET A 145 -0.32 -14.05 7.74
CA MET A 145 0.17 -13.01 6.83
C MET A 145 1.63 -13.25 6.39
N ARG A 146 2.49 -13.71 7.30
CA ARG A 146 3.88 -14.05 7.00
C ARG A 146 3.98 -15.28 6.11
N GLN A 147 3.21 -16.32 6.39
CA GLN A 147 3.14 -17.55 5.59
C GLN A 147 2.64 -17.26 4.17
N ALA A 148 1.63 -16.40 4.00
CA ALA A 148 1.16 -15.98 2.67
C ALA A 148 2.23 -15.22 1.87
N LEU A 149 3.02 -14.36 2.53
CA LEU A 149 4.17 -13.72 1.90
C LEU A 149 5.24 -14.74 1.51
N GLU A 150 5.57 -15.68 2.39
CA GLU A 150 6.55 -16.72 2.12
C GLU A 150 6.16 -17.62 0.95
N ALA A 151 4.89 -18.04 0.87
CA ALA A 151 4.34 -18.78 -0.26
C ALA A 151 4.60 -18.02 -1.57
N LYS A 152 4.26 -16.72 -1.59
CA LYS A 152 4.49 -15.86 -2.76
C LYS A 152 5.97 -15.74 -3.13
N MET A 153 6.85 -15.53 -2.16
CA MET A 153 8.29 -15.41 -2.41
C MET A 153 8.93 -16.72 -2.90
N LYS A 154 8.38 -17.87 -2.49
CA LYS A 154 8.81 -19.20 -2.95
C LYS A 154 8.17 -19.61 -4.29
N GLY A 155 7.17 -18.87 -4.78
CA GLY A 155 6.41 -19.22 -5.98
C GLY A 155 5.48 -20.42 -5.78
N ILE A 156 5.10 -20.73 -4.53
CA ILE A 156 4.20 -21.82 -4.19
C ILE A 156 2.76 -21.28 -4.14
N PRO A 157 1.78 -21.93 -4.80
CA PRO A 157 0.36 -21.59 -4.63
C PRO A 157 -0.03 -21.51 -3.17
N ILE A 158 -0.84 -20.51 -2.79
CA ILE A 158 -1.14 -20.26 -1.38
C ILE A 158 -1.96 -21.38 -0.75
N GLU A 159 -2.77 -22.07 -1.56
CA GLU A 159 -3.57 -23.23 -1.18
C GLU A 159 -2.67 -24.43 -0.87
N GLU A 160 -1.66 -24.69 -1.70
CA GLU A 160 -0.66 -25.75 -1.48
C GLU A 160 0.18 -25.46 -0.23
N TYR A 161 0.64 -24.21 -0.07
CA TYR A 161 1.40 -23.83 1.13
C TYR A 161 0.54 -23.95 2.41
N ALA A 162 -0.77 -23.72 2.32
CA ALA A 162 -1.69 -23.84 3.44
C ALA A 162 -1.90 -25.28 3.92
N GLU A 163 -1.62 -26.30 3.10
CA GLU A 163 -1.77 -27.71 3.51
C GLU A 163 -0.86 -28.06 4.70
N GLU A 164 0.34 -27.47 4.74
CA GLU A 164 1.31 -27.66 5.82
C GLU A 164 1.29 -26.55 6.89
N HIS A 165 0.47 -25.50 6.69
CA HIS A 165 0.44 -24.31 7.55
C HIS A 165 -0.97 -24.01 8.06
N GLU A 166 -1.27 -24.52 9.26
CA GLU A 166 -2.61 -24.46 9.86
C GLU A 166 -3.14 -23.02 10.01
N GLU A 167 -2.30 -22.05 10.38
CA GLU A 167 -2.72 -20.66 10.52
C GLU A 167 -3.17 -20.05 9.21
N LEU A 168 -2.39 -20.27 8.14
CA LEU A 168 -2.75 -19.82 6.81
C LEU A 168 -4.06 -20.47 6.36
N LEU A 169 -4.19 -21.80 6.50
CA LEU A 169 -5.40 -22.53 6.11
C LEU A 169 -6.65 -22.00 6.81
N LYS A 170 -6.58 -21.77 8.12
CA LYS A 170 -7.70 -21.22 8.90
C LYS A 170 -8.03 -19.78 8.50
N ALA A 171 -7.03 -18.98 8.16
CA ALA A 171 -7.24 -17.63 7.66
C ALA A 171 -7.99 -17.64 6.31
N LEU A 172 -7.54 -18.46 5.35
CA LEU A 172 -8.16 -18.58 4.03
C LEU A 172 -9.62 -19.03 4.15
N LYS A 173 -9.88 -20.08 4.94
CA LYS A 173 -11.24 -20.57 5.24
C LYS A 173 -12.15 -19.50 5.84
N LYS A 174 -11.63 -18.66 6.76
CA LYS A 174 -12.42 -17.61 7.39
C LYS A 174 -12.81 -16.51 6.41
N PHE A 175 -11.89 -16.11 5.54
CA PHE A 175 -12.07 -14.98 4.65
C PHE A 175 -12.59 -15.37 3.25
N ASN A 176 -12.97 -16.64 3.06
CA ASN A 176 -13.50 -17.19 1.82
C ASN A 176 -12.63 -16.89 0.60
N HIS A 177 -11.34 -17.19 0.72
CA HIS A 177 -10.37 -17.05 -0.36
C HIS A 177 -9.73 -18.38 -0.71
#